data_AF-A0A1Y6FV61-F1
#
_entry.id   AF-A0A1Y6FV61-F1
#
_cell.length_a   1.000
_cell.length_b   1.000
_cell.length_c   1.000
_cell.angle_alpha   90.00
_cell.angle_beta   90.00
_cell.angle_gamma   90.00
#
_symmetry.space_group_name_H-M   'P 1'
#
loop_
_entity.id
_entity.type
_entity.pdbx_description
1 polymer ?
#
loop_
_entity_poly.entity_id
_entity_poly.type
_entity_poly.pdbx_seq_one_letter_code
_entity_poly.pdbx_strand_id
1 'polypeptide(L)'
;MKLKDNIGKFIQLEISGKKFIRGILIDVGSDLWVVFNGYDYLYIPAIHCQNWRYLKQDEIKEFDEITLNDEPTPIYNNNEEISLRKTLTAAKGIFTEIYVTSNQAVHGYIISIMNNYFVFYSPIYKTMFISLNHLKWLIPYTNNQRPYGLSNANLPVNPSNITFARSFEVQIEKLTGELIVFNIGENENVIGKVKGIKDNFVELIGAKEDPVFINLQHIKTIHLT
;
A
#
# COMPACT_ATOMS: atom_id res chain seq x y z
N MET A 1 12.04 20.99 16.51
CA MET A 1 12.77 20.63 15.28
C MET A 1 11.74 20.47 14.17
N LYS A 2 11.80 21.21 13.06
CA LYS A 2 10.86 20.98 11.96
C LYS A 2 11.37 19.74 11.21
N LEU A 3 10.50 18.76 10.99
CA LEU A 3 10.86 17.50 10.33
C LEU A 3 11.47 17.74 8.93
N LYS A 4 10.97 18.74 8.21
CA LYS A 4 11.47 19.19 6.91
C LYS A 4 12.94 19.66 6.91
N ASP A 5 13.49 20.09 8.05
CA ASP A 5 14.90 20.50 8.17
C ASP A 5 15.88 19.31 8.02
N ASN A 6 15.36 18.10 7.86
CA ASN A 6 16.13 16.85 7.79
C ASN A 6 16.09 16.20 6.41
N ILE A 7 15.43 16.84 5.44
CA ILE A 7 15.48 16.42 4.03
C ILE A 7 16.95 16.40 3.55
N GLY A 8 17.28 15.40 2.75
CA GLY A 8 18.64 15.12 2.24
C GLY A 8 19.54 14.36 3.22
N LYS A 9 19.08 14.06 4.44
CA LYS A 9 19.86 13.29 5.42
C LYS A 9 19.57 11.80 5.33
N PHE A 10 20.61 11.01 5.58
CA PHE A 10 20.48 9.56 5.76
C PHE A 10 19.82 9.21 7.09
N ILE A 11 18.75 8.43 7.04
CA ILE A 11 17.96 8.02 8.19
C ILE A 11 17.72 6.51 8.20
N GLN A 12 17.51 5.98 9.40
CA GLN A 12 16.82 4.71 9.61
C GLN A 12 15.45 5.00 10.21
N LEU A 13 14.41 4.52 9.55
CA LEU A 13 13.01 4.62 9.95
C LEU A 13 12.50 3.26 10.37
N GLU A 14 12.05 3.14 11.62
CA GLU A 14 11.29 2.00 12.11
C GLU A 14 9.82 2.18 11.75
N ILE A 15 9.24 1.16 11.12
CA ILE A 15 7.82 1.14 10.77
C ILE A 15 7.09 -0.01 11.47
N SER A 16 5.77 0.17 11.63
CA SER A 16 4.89 -0.84 12.24
C SER A 16 5.13 -2.24 11.66
N GLY A 17 5.23 -3.25 12.53
CA GLY A 17 5.65 -4.60 12.14
C GLY A 17 7.16 -4.85 12.29
N LYS A 18 7.88 -3.98 13.02
CA LYS A 18 9.32 -4.08 13.32
C LYS A 18 10.21 -4.16 12.08
N LYS A 19 9.80 -3.50 10.99
CA LYS A 19 10.64 -3.34 9.81
C LYS A 19 11.44 -2.06 9.91
N PHE A 20 12.67 -2.09 9.41
CA PHE A 20 13.54 -0.92 9.32
C PHE A 20 13.76 -0.58 7.85
N ILE A 21 13.49 0.67 7.50
CA ILE A 21 13.80 1.25 6.20
C ILE A 21 14.99 2.19 6.41
N ARG A 22 16.03 2.04 5.59
CA ARG A 22 17.22 2.88 5.61
C ARG A 22 17.34 3.59 4.27
N GLY A 23 17.75 4.85 4.28
CA GLY A 23 17.88 5.64 3.06
C GLY A 23 17.95 7.13 3.29
N ILE A 24 17.86 7.90 2.20
CA ILE A 24 17.85 9.36 2.24
C ILE A 24 16.41 9.84 2.43
N LEU A 25 16.18 10.72 3.39
CA LEU A 25 14.88 11.39 3.55
C LEU A 25 14.70 12.41 2.42
N ILE A 26 13.78 12.13 1.49
CA ILE A 26 13.56 12.96 0.30
C ILE A 26 12.56 14.07 0.57
N ASP A 27 11.45 13.75 1.25
CA ASP A 27 10.42 14.73 1.58
C ASP A 27 9.56 14.27 2.77
N VAL A 28 8.91 15.23 3.43
CA VAL A 28 7.99 15.00 4.56
C VAL A 28 6.77 15.89 4.41
N GLY A 29 5.62 15.27 4.22
CA GLY A 29 4.30 15.89 4.23
C GLY A 29 3.65 15.91 5.60
N SER A 30 2.36 16.27 5.62
CA SER A 30 1.54 16.24 6.83
C SER A 30 1.21 14.82 7.31
N ASP A 31 1.07 13.86 6.38
CA ASP A 31 0.70 12.46 6.67
C ASP A 31 1.56 11.42 5.92
N LEU A 32 2.64 11.83 5.25
CA LEU A 32 3.46 10.98 4.39
C LEU A 32 4.95 11.33 4.47
N TRP A 33 5.81 10.32 4.43
CA TRP A 33 7.26 10.45 4.32
C TRP A 33 7.73 9.81 3.01
N VAL A 34 8.76 10.38 2.39
CA VAL A 34 9.40 9.79 1.21
C VAL A 34 10.85 9.47 1.54
N VAL A 35 11.22 8.20 1.43
CA VAL A 35 12.60 7.73 1.67
C VAL A 35 13.10 7.05 0.41
N PHE A 36 14.27 7.47 -0.08
CA PHE A 36 14.97 6.78 -1.15
C PHE A 36 15.95 5.78 -0.55
N ASN A 37 15.74 4.49 -0.81
CA ASN A 37 16.54 3.41 -0.21
C ASN A 37 17.80 3.05 -1.03
N GLY A 38 18.14 3.84 -2.05
CA GLY A 38 19.22 3.56 -3.01
C GLY A 38 18.72 2.95 -4.33
N TYR A 39 17.52 2.36 -4.35
CA TYR A 39 16.93 1.75 -5.54
C TYR A 39 15.59 2.38 -5.89
N ASP A 40 14.73 2.58 -4.90
CA ASP A 40 13.34 2.97 -5.05
C ASP A 40 12.96 4.13 -4.12
N TYR A 41 11.96 4.90 -4.53
CA TYR A 41 11.30 5.89 -3.68
C TYR A 41 10.14 5.23 -2.93
N LEU A 42 10.27 5.12 -1.61
CA LEU A 42 9.25 4.56 -0.74
C LEU A 42 8.40 5.69 -0.18
N TYR A 43 7.11 5.64 -0.48
CA TYR A 43 6.11 6.58 0.04
C TYR A 43 5.41 5.93 1.23
N ILE A 44 5.68 6.43 2.44
CA ILE A 44 5.39 5.76 3.71
C ILE A 44 4.42 6.62 4.52
N PRO A 45 3.19 6.16 4.80
CA PRO A 45 2.25 6.91 5.64
C PRO A 45 2.80 7.12 7.05
N ALA A 46 2.69 8.35 7.54
CA ALA A 46 3.25 8.77 8.83
C ALA A 46 2.67 7.98 10.02
N ILE A 47 1.44 7.47 9.90
CA ILE A 47 0.81 6.60 10.92
C ILE A 47 1.58 5.30 11.16
N HIS A 48 2.43 4.88 10.22
CA HIS A 48 3.26 3.69 10.37
C HIS A 48 4.68 3.98 10.83
N CYS A 49 5.12 5.24 10.81
CA CYS A 49 6.43 5.68 11.30
C CYS A 49 6.45 5.64 12.84
N GLN A 50 7.21 4.72 13.41
CA GLN A 50 7.28 4.55 14.88
C GLN A 50 8.42 5.38 15.48
N ASN A 51 9.64 5.15 14.99
CA ASN A 51 10.85 5.84 15.45
C ASN A 51 11.76 6.11 14.26
N TRP A 52 12.60 7.14 14.34
CA TRP A 52 13.63 7.35 13.35
C TRP A 52 14.90 7.93 13.98
N ARG A 53 16.03 7.69 13.33
CA ARG A 53 17.34 8.21 13.73
C ARG A 53 18.18 8.50 12.49
N TYR A 54 19.20 9.33 12.65
CA TYR A 54 20.26 9.43 11.65
C TYR A 54 21.06 8.12 11.58
N LEU A 55 21.49 7.79 10.36
CA LEU A 55 22.52 6.78 10.17
C LEU A 55 23.87 7.35 10.59
N LYS A 56 24.71 6.51 11.20
CA LYS A 56 26.11 6.84 11.50
C LYS A 56 26.95 6.69 10.23
N GLN A 57 28.13 7.30 10.22
CA GLN A 57 29.00 7.35 9.03
C GLN A 57 29.45 5.97 8.54
N ASP A 58 29.63 5.01 9.45
CA ASP A 58 29.91 3.61 9.15
C ASP A 58 28.73 2.90 8.48
N GLU A 59 27.49 3.24 8.85
CA GLU A 59 26.26 2.69 8.26
C GLU A 59 25.93 3.31 6.88
N ILE A 60 26.41 4.52 6.59
CA ILE A 60 26.17 5.21 5.31
C ILE A 60 27.02 4.62 4.19
N LYS A 61 28.22 4.11 4.49
CA LYS A 61 29.13 3.54 3.48
C LYS A 61 28.52 2.37 2.71
N GLU A 62 27.55 1.66 3.28
CA GLU A 62 26.78 0.61 2.61
C GLU A 62 25.91 1.16 1.45
N PHE A 63 25.58 2.45 1.45
CA PHE A 63 24.79 3.12 0.40
C PHE A 63 25.64 3.73 -0.71
N ASP A 64 26.90 4.09 -0.43
CA ASP A 64 27.79 4.75 -1.39
C ASP A 64 28.20 3.83 -2.56
N GLU A 65 28.07 2.50 -2.41
CA GLU A 65 28.28 1.54 -3.53
C GLU A 65 27.09 1.51 -4.51
N ILE A 66 25.94 2.07 -4.13
CA ILE A 66 24.71 2.11 -4.92
C ILE A 66 24.66 3.45 -5.67
N THR A 67 25.61 3.68 -6.59
CA THR A 67 25.60 4.88 -7.46
C THR A 67 25.07 4.59 -8.86
N LEU A 68 23.88 5.16 -9.10
CA LEU A 68 23.55 6.04 -10.24
C LEU A 68 23.84 5.51 -11.65
N ASN A 69 22.87 4.84 -12.27
CA ASN A 69 22.79 4.81 -13.74
C ASN A 69 21.38 4.91 -14.34
N ASP A 70 20.32 4.93 -13.54
CA ASP A 70 18.95 5.24 -14.01
C ASP A 70 18.12 5.62 -12.78
N GLU A 71 18.29 6.83 -12.25
CA GLU A 71 17.50 7.23 -11.07
C GLU A 71 16.02 7.22 -11.40
N PRO A 72 15.20 6.48 -10.65
CA PRO A 72 13.78 6.65 -10.77
C PRO A 72 13.43 8.10 -10.42
N THR A 73 12.62 8.76 -11.24
CA THR A 73 12.13 10.10 -10.89
C THR A 73 10.97 9.95 -9.89
N PRO A 74 10.93 10.75 -8.79
CA PRO A 74 9.75 10.82 -7.94
C PRO A 74 8.49 11.07 -8.77
N ILE A 75 7.35 10.55 -8.32
CA ILE A 75 6.07 10.77 -9.02
C ILE A 75 5.48 12.17 -8.80
N TYR A 76 6.19 13.05 -8.07
CA TYR A 76 5.80 14.44 -7.81
C TYR A 76 6.84 15.44 -8.27
N ASN A 77 6.36 16.65 -8.59
CA ASN A 77 7.20 17.83 -8.75
C ASN A 77 7.49 18.46 -7.38
N ASN A 78 8.74 18.83 -7.13
CA ASN A 78 9.34 19.24 -5.85
C ASN A 78 8.72 20.46 -5.12
N ASN A 79 7.61 21.04 -5.59
CA ASN A 79 7.09 22.32 -5.07
C ASN A 79 5.72 22.21 -4.37
N GLU A 80 5.10 21.04 -4.30
CA GLU A 80 3.81 20.86 -3.63
C GLU A 80 3.94 20.08 -2.32
N GLU A 81 3.13 20.45 -1.32
CA GLU A 81 3.03 19.63 -0.10
C GLU A 81 2.49 18.24 -0.44
N ILE A 82 3.29 17.22 -0.15
CA ILE A 82 2.93 15.81 -0.33
C ILE A 82 1.95 15.33 0.74
N SER A 83 1.09 14.40 0.37
CA SER A 83 0.20 13.69 1.29
C SER A 83 -0.17 12.32 0.73
N LEU A 84 -0.65 11.40 1.55
CA LEU A 84 -1.02 10.05 1.09
C LEU A 84 -2.13 10.08 0.03
N ARG A 85 -3.05 11.05 0.09
CA ARG A 85 -4.12 11.14 -0.92
C ARG A 85 -3.57 11.63 -2.26
N LYS A 86 -2.72 12.68 -2.26
CA LYS A 86 -2.05 13.17 -3.48
C LYS A 86 -1.14 12.08 -4.04
N THR A 87 -0.40 11.44 -3.13
CA THR A 87 0.07 10.05 -3.09
C THR A 87 -0.48 9.09 -4.16
N LEU A 88 -1.57 8.48 -3.74
CA LEU A 88 -2.31 7.51 -4.52
C LEU A 88 -2.88 8.11 -5.81
N THR A 89 -3.23 9.40 -5.81
CA THR A 89 -3.81 10.06 -6.98
C THR A 89 -2.82 10.18 -8.13
N ALA A 90 -1.57 10.56 -7.87
CA ALA A 90 -0.55 10.63 -8.92
C ALA A 90 -0.08 9.23 -9.36
N ALA A 91 -0.09 8.25 -8.45
CA ALA A 91 0.20 6.85 -8.76
C ALA A 91 -0.95 6.13 -9.50
N LYS A 92 -2.11 6.77 -9.69
CA LYS A 92 -3.27 6.16 -10.35
C LYS A 92 -2.94 5.81 -11.80
N GLY A 93 -3.17 4.54 -12.17
CA GLY A 93 -2.84 4.02 -13.50
C GLY A 93 -1.34 3.75 -13.74
N ILE A 94 -0.47 4.07 -12.77
CA ILE A 94 0.94 3.68 -12.79
C ILE A 94 1.06 2.31 -12.14
N PHE A 95 1.86 1.42 -12.74
CA PHE A 95 2.14 0.14 -12.09
C PHE A 95 2.88 0.39 -10.79
N THR A 96 2.36 -0.16 -9.70
CA THR A 96 2.76 0.18 -8.34
C THR A 96 2.91 -1.11 -7.54
N GLU A 97 3.96 -1.19 -6.75
CA GLU A 97 4.12 -2.15 -5.68
C GLU A 97 3.61 -1.54 -4.38
N ILE A 98 2.79 -2.30 -3.65
CA ILE A 98 2.26 -1.88 -2.35
C ILE A 98 2.59 -2.93 -1.29
N TYR A 99 2.88 -2.45 -0.08
CA TYR A 99 2.98 -3.27 1.11
C TYR A 99 1.85 -2.93 2.05
N VAL A 100 0.99 -3.90 2.31
CA VAL A 100 -0.14 -3.74 3.26
C VAL A 100 0.09 -4.62 4.49
N THR A 101 0.53 -5.85 4.24
CA THR A 101 0.94 -6.81 5.26
C THR A 101 2.47 -6.87 5.28
N SER A 102 3.06 -7.31 6.40
CA SER A 102 4.52 -7.31 6.55
C SER A 102 5.22 -8.35 5.67
N ASN A 103 4.52 -9.31 5.10
CA ASN A 103 5.18 -10.51 4.57
C ASN A 103 5.19 -10.60 3.04
N GLN A 104 4.38 -9.80 2.34
CA GLN A 104 4.29 -9.92 0.90
C GLN A 104 3.94 -8.58 0.22
N ALA A 105 4.68 -8.28 -0.84
CA ALA A 105 4.36 -7.18 -1.75
C ALA A 105 3.22 -7.57 -2.69
N VAL A 106 2.35 -6.61 -3.01
CA VAL A 106 1.31 -6.77 -4.03
C VAL A 106 1.59 -5.78 -5.15
N HIS A 107 1.61 -6.28 -6.38
CA HIS A 107 1.88 -5.48 -7.56
C HIS A 107 0.62 -5.30 -8.40
N GLY A 108 0.45 -4.13 -9.01
CA GLY A 108 -0.77 -3.79 -9.75
C GLY A 108 -0.97 -2.31 -10.00
N TYR A 109 -2.22 -1.89 -10.18
CA TYR A 109 -2.61 -0.51 -10.50
C TYR A 109 -3.63 0.01 -9.50
N ILE A 110 -3.44 1.25 -9.05
CA ILE A 110 -4.51 1.97 -8.35
C ILE A 110 -5.57 2.36 -9.37
N ILE A 111 -6.81 1.90 -9.14
CA ILE A 111 -7.95 2.12 -10.03
C ILE A 111 -8.81 3.29 -9.57
N SER A 112 -9.04 3.38 -8.26
CA SER A 112 -9.84 4.44 -7.67
C SER A 112 -9.50 4.63 -6.19
N ILE A 113 -9.76 5.82 -5.67
CA ILE A 113 -9.39 6.22 -4.31
C ILE A 113 -10.64 6.77 -3.63
N MET A 114 -11.08 6.12 -2.56
CA MET A 114 -12.27 6.47 -1.80
C MET A 114 -11.87 7.23 -0.52
N ASN A 115 -12.74 7.32 0.49
CA ASN A 115 -12.45 8.11 1.69
C ASN A 115 -11.38 7.46 2.57
N ASN A 116 -11.54 6.18 2.89
CA ASN A 116 -10.68 5.42 3.82
C ASN A 116 -10.09 4.13 3.19
N TYR A 117 -10.27 3.92 1.88
CA TYR A 117 -9.68 2.80 1.14
C TYR A 117 -9.40 3.18 -0.31
N PHE A 118 -8.66 2.36 -1.02
CA PHE A 118 -8.50 2.45 -2.47
C PHE A 118 -8.75 1.10 -3.14
N VAL A 119 -9.13 1.17 -4.41
CA VAL A 119 -9.33 0.01 -5.29
C VAL A 119 -8.02 -0.24 -6.02
N PHE A 120 -7.50 -1.44 -5.90
CA PHE A 120 -6.24 -1.87 -6.49
C PHE A 120 -6.48 -3.07 -7.38
N TYR A 121 -6.03 -3.01 -8.63
CA TYR A 121 -6.08 -4.13 -9.55
C TYR A 121 -4.73 -4.82 -9.61
N SER A 122 -4.62 -6.01 -9.04
CA SER A 122 -3.45 -6.85 -9.18
C SER A 122 -3.62 -7.82 -10.36
N PRO A 123 -2.59 -8.06 -11.19
CA PRO A 123 -2.66 -9.08 -12.23
C PRO A 123 -2.97 -10.49 -11.68
N ILE A 124 -2.46 -10.77 -10.48
CA ILE A 124 -2.58 -12.04 -9.77
C ILE A 124 -3.92 -12.11 -9.02
N TYR A 125 -4.22 -11.08 -8.23
CA TYR A 125 -5.36 -11.05 -7.29
C TYR A 125 -6.56 -10.23 -7.79
N LYS A 126 -6.58 -9.84 -9.06
CA LYS A 126 -7.67 -9.07 -9.68
C LYS A 126 -8.06 -7.84 -8.85
N THR A 127 -9.36 -7.60 -8.65
CA THR A 127 -9.84 -6.42 -7.92
C THR A 127 -9.70 -6.63 -6.42
N MET A 128 -8.95 -5.73 -5.79
CA MET A 128 -8.71 -5.69 -4.35
C MET A 128 -9.19 -4.36 -3.76
N PHE A 129 -9.70 -4.41 -2.53
CA PHE A 129 -9.97 -3.23 -1.73
C PHE A 129 -8.96 -3.16 -0.59
N ILE A 130 -8.22 -2.05 -0.52
CA ILE A 130 -7.11 -1.88 0.41
C ILE A 130 -7.42 -0.71 1.34
N SER A 131 -7.48 -0.98 2.64
CA SER A 131 -7.68 0.06 3.65
C SER A 131 -6.47 1.00 3.73
N LEU A 132 -6.72 2.31 3.78
CA LEU A 132 -5.65 3.31 3.86
C LEU A 132 -4.86 3.21 5.17
N ASN A 133 -5.52 2.79 6.25
CA ASN A 133 -4.89 2.63 7.56
C ASN A 133 -3.90 1.46 7.64
N HIS A 134 -3.86 0.61 6.60
CA HIS A 134 -3.02 -0.58 6.58
C HIS A 134 -1.94 -0.54 5.49
N LEU A 135 -1.97 0.45 4.59
CA LEU A 135 -0.93 0.62 3.58
C LEU A 135 0.38 1.09 4.24
N LYS A 136 1.37 0.19 4.32
CA LYS A 136 2.68 0.45 4.94
C LYS A 136 3.55 1.36 4.09
N TRP A 137 3.64 1.08 2.79
CA TRP A 137 4.24 1.98 1.81
C TRP A 137 3.84 1.55 0.40
N LEU A 138 4.06 2.45 -0.55
CA LEU A 138 3.95 2.18 -1.98
C LEU A 138 5.22 2.59 -2.72
N ILE A 139 5.49 1.88 -3.82
CA ILE A 139 6.60 2.11 -4.74
C ILE A 139 6.01 2.14 -6.16
N PRO A 140 5.73 3.34 -6.70
CA PRO A 140 5.36 3.50 -8.10
C PRO A 140 6.56 3.17 -9.00
N TYR A 141 6.34 2.35 -10.03
CA TYR A 141 7.37 2.00 -10.99
C TYR A 141 7.62 3.17 -11.93
N THR A 142 8.86 3.33 -12.36
CA THR A 142 9.19 4.35 -13.35
C THR A 142 8.91 3.89 -14.77
N ASN A 143 8.67 4.88 -15.64
CA ASN A 143 8.38 4.65 -17.05
C ASN A 143 9.51 3.79 -17.67
N ASN A 144 9.15 2.56 -18.06
CA ASN A 144 9.92 1.54 -18.80
C ASN A 144 10.04 0.20 -18.07
N GLN A 145 9.75 0.12 -16.77
CA GLN A 145 9.72 -1.19 -16.10
C GLN A 145 8.43 -1.93 -16.48
N ARG A 146 8.58 -3.07 -17.17
CA ARG A 146 7.48 -3.99 -17.51
C ARG A 146 7.49 -5.17 -16.54
N PRO A 147 6.59 -5.18 -15.54
CA PRO A 147 6.53 -6.26 -14.57
C PRO A 147 6.26 -7.59 -15.29
N TYR A 148 6.99 -8.63 -14.88
CA TYR A 148 6.88 -9.98 -15.43
C TYR A 148 7.11 -10.09 -16.95
N GLY A 149 7.71 -9.07 -17.59
CA GLY A 149 7.89 -9.02 -19.04
C GLY A 149 6.58 -9.00 -19.85
N LEU A 150 5.44 -8.74 -19.21
CA LEU A 150 4.12 -8.76 -19.85
C LEU A 150 3.92 -7.49 -20.70
N SER A 151 3.24 -7.64 -21.84
CA SER A 151 2.77 -6.51 -22.64
C SER A 151 1.49 -5.93 -22.02
N ASN A 152 1.23 -4.63 -22.22
CA ASN A 152 0.01 -3.95 -21.73
C ASN A 152 -1.29 -4.65 -22.21
N ALA A 153 -1.24 -5.36 -23.34
CA ALA A 153 -2.36 -6.14 -23.86
C ALA A 153 -2.76 -7.33 -22.96
N ASN A 154 -1.83 -7.86 -22.15
CA ASN A 154 -2.06 -8.97 -21.22
C ASN A 154 -2.48 -8.51 -19.82
N LEU A 155 -2.52 -7.20 -19.59
CA LEU A 155 -2.99 -6.60 -18.33
C LEU A 155 -4.24 -5.77 -18.59
N PRO A 156 -5.34 -6.34 -19.13
CA PRO A 156 -6.57 -5.60 -19.28
C PRO A 156 -7.04 -5.18 -17.88
N VAL A 157 -6.96 -3.88 -17.62
CA VAL A 157 -7.62 -3.25 -16.49
C VAL A 157 -9.09 -3.18 -16.87
N ASN A 158 -9.79 -4.32 -16.81
CA ASN A 158 -11.23 -4.33 -16.96
C ASN A 158 -11.81 -3.93 -15.60
N PRO A 159 -12.33 -2.70 -15.44
CA PRO A 159 -13.00 -2.34 -14.20
C PRO A 159 -14.18 -3.30 -14.02
N SER A 160 -14.27 -3.92 -12.86
CA SER A 160 -15.47 -4.67 -12.48
C SER A 160 -16.68 -3.74 -12.58
N ASN A 161 -17.84 -4.24 -13.01
CA ASN A 161 -19.11 -3.48 -13.07
C ASN A 161 -19.64 -3.06 -11.68
N ILE A 162 -18.82 -3.19 -10.63
CA ILE A 162 -19.17 -2.89 -9.25
C ILE A 162 -19.02 -1.39 -9.05
N THR A 163 -20.13 -0.74 -8.69
CA THR A 163 -20.08 0.63 -8.19
C THR A 163 -19.36 0.62 -6.84
N PHE A 164 -18.32 1.44 -6.68
CA PHE A 164 -17.57 1.51 -5.43
C PHE A 164 -18.27 2.42 -4.41
N ALA A 165 -18.32 1.99 -3.15
CA ALA A 165 -18.85 2.80 -2.06
C ALA A 165 -17.86 3.89 -1.63
N ARG A 166 -18.35 4.91 -0.90
CA ARG A 166 -17.48 5.99 -0.41
C ARG A 166 -16.60 5.58 0.76
N SER A 167 -17.02 4.61 1.58
CA SER A 167 -16.25 4.09 2.70
C SER A 167 -16.06 2.57 2.61
N PHE A 168 -15.03 2.08 3.29
CA PHE A 168 -14.63 0.68 3.30
C PHE A 168 -15.69 -0.21 3.93
N GLU A 169 -16.33 0.27 4.99
CA GLU A 169 -17.39 -0.43 5.72
C GLU A 169 -18.61 -0.62 4.83
N VAL A 170 -19.06 0.45 4.16
CA VAL A 170 -20.18 0.38 3.22
C VAL A 170 -19.80 -0.47 2.00
N GLN A 171 -18.53 -0.47 1.59
CA GLN A 171 -18.06 -1.36 0.53
C GLN A 171 -18.18 -2.83 0.96
N ILE A 172 -17.83 -3.18 2.19
CA ILE A 172 -17.99 -4.54 2.73
C ILE A 172 -19.48 -4.93 2.80
N GLU A 173 -20.35 -4.03 3.25
CA GLU A 173 -21.80 -4.30 3.29
C GLU A 173 -22.36 -4.62 1.90
N LYS A 174 -21.89 -3.91 0.86
CA LYS A 174 -22.26 -4.19 -0.54
C LYS A 174 -21.80 -5.55 -1.05
N LEU A 175 -20.83 -6.19 -0.39
CA LEU A 175 -20.35 -7.53 -0.71
C LEU A 175 -21.10 -8.63 0.06
N THR A 176 -22.18 -8.29 0.78
CA THR A 176 -23.02 -9.30 1.44
C THR A 176 -23.51 -10.33 0.42
N GLY A 177 -23.28 -11.61 0.70
CA GLY A 177 -23.59 -12.72 -0.19
C GLY A 177 -22.43 -13.15 -1.10
N GLU A 178 -21.40 -12.34 -1.25
CA GLU A 178 -20.22 -12.65 -2.07
C GLU A 178 -19.22 -13.53 -1.31
N LEU A 179 -18.53 -14.39 -2.07
CA LEU A 179 -17.38 -15.15 -1.57
C LEU A 179 -16.12 -14.27 -1.68
N ILE A 180 -15.44 -14.09 -0.55
CA ILE A 180 -14.29 -13.19 -0.47
C ILE A 180 -13.12 -13.82 0.28
N VAL A 181 -11.97 -13.18 0.14
CA VAL A 181 -10.79 -13.43 0.98
C VAL A 181 -10.39 -12.13 1.68
N PHE A 182 -10.30 -12.16 3.01
CA PHE A 182 -9.71 -11.08 3.80
C PHE A 182 -8.25 -11.36 4.13
N ASN A 183 -7.47 -10.28 4.22
CA ASN A 183 -6.08 -10.28 4.73
C ASN A 183 -5.15 -11.25 4.00
N ILE A 184 -5.18 -11.19 2.66
CA ILE A 184 -4.29 -12.03 1.84
C ILE A 184 -2.81 -11.75 2.17
N GLY A 185 -1.99 -12.81 2.17
CA GLY A 185 -0.56 -12.74 2.50
C GLY A 185 -0.25 -12.72 4.00
N GLU A 186 -1.24 -12.90 4.88
CA GLU A 186 -1.04 -13.14 6.31
C GLU A 186 -1.25 -14.60 6.67
N ASN A 187 -0.66 -15.03 7.79
CA ASN A 187 -0.79 -16.40 8.30
C ASN A 187 -2.25 -16.78 8.64
N GLU A 188 -3.11 -15.78 8.85
CA GLU A 188 -4.52 -15.91 9.22
C GLU A 188 -5.41 -15.21 8.18
N ASN A 189 -5.24 -15.54 6.89
CA ASN A 189 -6.23 -15.12 5.90
C ASN A 189 -7.57 -15.82 6.17
N VAL A 190 -8.67 -15.10 6.00
CA VAL A 190 -10.01 -15.66 6.22
C VAL A 190 -10.79 -15.67 4.93
N ILE A 191 -11.33 -16.83 4.59
CA ILE A 191 -12.10 -17.08 3.38
C ILE A 191 -13.51 -17.46 3.78
N GLY A 192 -14.50 -16.81 3.17
CA GLY A 192 -15.89 -17.12 3.44
C GLY A 192 -16.87 -16.21 2.73
N LYS A 193 -18.15 -16.55 2.83
CA LYS A 193 -19.23 -15.72 2.30
C LYS A 193 -19.64 -14.66 3.31
N VAL A 194 -19.69 -13.39 2.89
CA VAL A 194 -20.11 -12.29 3.77
C VAL A 194 -21.60 -12.42 4.12
N LYS A 195 -21.92 -12.43 5.41
CA LYS A 195 -23.30 -12.41 5.92
C LYS A 195 -23.77 -11.00 6.26
N GLY A 196 -22.86 -10.15 6.73
CA GLY A 196 -23.15 -8.77 7.07
C GLY A 196 -22.16 -8.24 8.10
N ILE A 197 -22.47 -7.05 8.61
CA ILE A 197 -21.70 -6.36 9.64
C ILE A 197 -22.59 -6.19 10.88
N LYS A 198 -22.06 -6.54 12.05
CA LYS A 198 -22.72 -6.30 13.34
C LYS A 198 -21.69 -5.94 14.41
N ASP A 199 -21.96 -4.88 15.19
CA ASP A 199 -21.12 -4.45 16.32
C ASP A 199 -19.62 -4.25 15.97
N ASN A 200 -19.33 -3.73 14.76
CA ASN A 200 -17.98 -3.59 14.17
C ASN A 200 -17.27 -4.89 13.78
N PHE A 201 -17.99 -6.02 13.73
CA PHE A 201 -17.48 -7.28 13.21
C PHE A 201 -18.17 -7.64 11.90
N VAL A 202 -17.40 -8.14 10.94
CA VAL A 202 -17.91 -8.80 9.74
C VAL A 202 -18.11 -10.26 10.07
N GLU A 203 -19.31 -10.78 9.80
CA GLU A 203 -19.61 -12.20 9.88
C GLU A 203 -19.36 -12.85 8.51
N LEU A 204 -18.55 -13.90 8.50
CA LEU A 204 -18.31 -14.78 7.36
C LEU A 204 -18.81 -16.19 7.66
N ILE A 205 -19.34 -16.87 6.65
CA ILE A 205 -19.56 -18.31 6.70
C ILE A 205 -18.44 -19.01 5.95
N GLY A 206 -17.66 -19.83 6.66
CA GLY A 206 -16.60 -20.64 6.08
C GLY A 206 -17.11 -21.88 5.36
N ALA A 207 -16.20 -22.68 4.79
CA ALA A 207 -16.53 -23.86 4.00
C ALA A 207 -17.27 -24.97 4.78
N LYS A 208 -17.12 -25.02 6.11
CA LYS A 208 -17.80 -25.97 6.99
C LYS A 208 -19.07 -25.40 7.64
N GLU A 209 -19.56 -24.28 7.13
CA GLU A 209 -20.70 -23.53 7.67
C GLU A 209 -20.48 -22.90 9.06
N ASP A 210 -19.29 -23.04 9.63
CA ASP A 210 -18.91 -22.37 10.87
C ASP A 210 -18.78 -20.85 10.66
N PRO A 211 -19.37 -20.02 11.53
CA PRO A 211 -19.25 -18.58 11.45
C PRO A 211 -17.88 -18.11 11.95
N VAL A 212 -17.30 -17.14 11.24
CA VAL A 212 -16.09 -16.43 11.63
C VAL A 212 -16.41 -14.94 11.73
N PHE A 213 -15.98 -14.32 12.84
CA PHE A 213 -16.22 -12.90 13.11
C PHE A 213 -14.89 -12.16 13.10
N ILE A 214 -14.78 -11.12 12.27
CA ILE A 214 -13.54 -10.34 12.14
C ILE A 214 -13.84 -8.88 12.40
N ASN A 215 -13.08 -8.26 13.29
CA ASN A 215 -13.22 -6.85 13.56
C ASN A 215 -12.84 -6.02 12.31
N LEU A 216 -13.70 -5.08 11.92
CA LEU A 216 -13.53 -4.23 10.73
C LEU A 216 -12.17 -3.52 10.70
N GLN A 217 -11.67 -3.06 11.85
CA GLN A 217 -10.40 -2.34 11.93
C GLN A 217 -9.20 -3.23 11.63
N HIS A 218 -9.34 -4.55 11.72
CA HIS A 218 -8.30 -5.53 11.42
C HIS A 218 -8.38 -6.06 9.98
N ILE A 219 -9.36 -5.64 9.19
CA ILE A 219 -9.46 -5.98 7.77
C ILE A 219 -8.59 -5.00 6.97
N LYS A 220 -7.52 -5.52 6.40
CA LYS A 220 -6.48 -4.79 5.66
C LYS A 220 -6.75 -4.80 4.17
N THR A 221 -7.09 -5.97 3.67
CA THR A 221 -7.34 -6.25 2.26
C THR A 221 -8.59 -7.09 2.09
N ILE A 222 -9.32 -6.83 1.01
CA ILE A 222 -10.43 -7.66 0.54
C ILE A 222 -10.12 -8.05 -0.89
N HIS A 223 -10.31 -9.32 -1.20
CA HIS A 223 -10.15 -9.90 -2.51
C HIS A 223 -11.45 -10.58 -2.93
N LEU A 224 -11.93 -10.25 -4.13
CA LEU A 224 -13.04 -10.94 -4.78
C LEU A 224 -12.47 -12.12 -5.58
N THR A 225 -12.89 -13.34 -5.23
CA THR A 225 -12.58 -14.56 -6.00
C THR A 225 -13.39 -14.66 -7.28
#